data_AF-A0A2X3W7B3-F1
#
_entry.id   AF-A0A2X3W7B3-F1
#
_cell.length_a   1.000
_cell.length_b   1.000
_cell.length_c   1.000
_cell.angle_alpha   90.00
_cell.angle_beta   90.00
_cell.angle_gamma   90.00
#
_symmetry.space_group_name_H-M   'P 1'
#
loop_
_entity.id
_entity.type
_entity.pdbx_description
1 polymer ?
#
loop_
_entity_poly.entity_id
_entity_poly.type
_entity_poly.pdbx_seq_one_letter_code
_entity_poly.pdbx_strand_id
1 'polypeptide(L)'
;MAKKSYIYILNWTEVHGCIKIGKANNIWNRYQQLKKGFGEADLENSYWFEERETDILQIEKLLHTFTRKYKVDFPEKLDGSTELFEIEALDEVRDLCGRMEIQLHKGINAPKNKVVAQKSNIKIKNEKTFQEQIEVNRLKLNNLIDFIRTINEHPRDWVVRDTKSSFPWGHRFILTTVINENPNSDYKMTVDEFREFQCFNFNESSWFSLINLFSYFKFTKDRKLVGFELSSSTINKIENLIEGNENLSLHIKQYYFDLFSQLISELRLLLSKKENSTFDVEQWLNPKFEWNSDEHADTDKFGVFNLLKYPDFRTINLKLEVSKISKIISNGYSWTIFPNNTAKTIKLFQMNPPTKEDLHTINNFQDGIYISDEENYFKFCRFLRDLFEIEEFGYEYLLIPKNKGPQQLPLYNIEDLF
;
A
#
# COMPACT_ATOMS: atom_id res chain seq x y z
N MET A 1 18.07 -11.39 38.88
CA MET A 1 18.69 -10.09 39.23
C MET A 1 17.90 -9.00 38.52
N ALA A 2 17.49 -7.94 39.22
CA ALA A 2 16.83 -6.81 38.55
C ALA A 2 17.80 -6.16 37.56
N LYS A 3 17.33 -5.91 36.34
CA LYS A 3 18.15 -5.27 35.30
C LYS A 3 18.42 -3.83 35.72
N LYS A 4 19.70 -3.45 35.74
CA LYS A 4 20.16 -2.11 36.10
C LYS A 4 20.31 -1.24 34.86
N SER A 5 20.16 0.06 35.02
CA SER A 5 20.35 1.07 33.98
C SER A 5 20.97 2.33 34.63
N TYR A 6 21.40 3.29 33.80
CA TYR A 6 22.17 4.44 34.28
C TYR A 6 21.52 5.75 33.84
N ILE A 7 21.61 6.77 34.70
CA ILE A 7 21.52 8.17 34.28
C ILE A 7 22.93 8.70 34.13
N TYR A 8 23.15 9.48 33.08
CA TYR A 8 24.37 10.21 32.84
C TYR A 8 24.08 11.71 32.72
N ILE A 9 25.09 12.50 33.07
CA ILE A 9 25.15 13.94 32.87
C ILE A 9 26.45 14.22 32.12
N LEU A 10 26.36 14.45 30.82
CA LEU A 10 27.51 14.74 29.97
C LEU A 10 27.74 16.24 29.91
N ASN A 11 28.97 16.68 30.18
CA ASN A 11 29.33 18.08 30.22
C ASN A 11 29.92 18.53 28.87
N TRP A 12 29.21 19.40 28.15
CA TRP A 12 29.67 20.05 26.92
C TRP A 12 29.85 21.56 27.12
N THR A 13 30.02 22.03 28.36
CA THR A 13 30.06 23.47 28.66
C THR A 13 31.17 24.19 27.88
N GLU A 14 32.33 23.57 27.70
CA GLU A 14 33.43 24.17 26.93
C GLU A 14 33.12 24.33 25.43
N VAL A 15 32.31 23.44 24.86
CA VAL A 15 32.05 23.41 23.40
C VAL A 15 30.73 24.09 23.04
N HIS A 16 29.72 23.94 23.89
CA HIS A 16 28.33 24.34 23.62
C HIS A 16 27.66 25.09 24.78
N GLY A 17 28.37 25.36 25.88
CA GLY A 17 27.80 26.05 27.04
C GLY A 17 26.70 25.27 27.77
N CYS A 18 26.59 23.95 27.57
CA CYS A 18 25.49 23.15 28.08
C CYS A 18 25.91 21.79 28.65
N ILE A 19 25.04 21.20 29.47
CA ILE A 19 25.07 19.82 29.90
C ILE A 19 23.91 19.02 29.29
N LYS A 20 24.09 17.71 29.16
CA LYS A 20 23.02 16.78 28.75
C LYS A 20 22.71 15.80 29.86
N ILE A 21 21.43 15.68 30.22
CA ILE A 21 20.96 14.69 31.19
C ILE A 21 20.18 13.61 30.43
N GLY A 22 20.55 12.34 30.58
CA GLY A 22 19.80 11.27 29.93
C GLY A 22 20.08 9.86 30.46
N LYS A 23 19.28 8.91 29.99
CA LYS A 23 19.33 7.48 30.30
C LYS A 23 20.21 6.68 29.32
N ALA A 24 20.99 5.74 29.84
CA ALA A 24 21.68 4.74 29.01
C ALA A 24 21.84 3.39 29.73
N ASN A 25 21.84 2.31 28.97
CA ASN A 25 22.29 0.99 29.46
C ASN A 25 23.83 0.85 29.41
N ASN A 26 24.50 1.68 28.61
CA ASN A 26 25.95 1.77 28.52
C ASN A 26 26.34 3.22 28.19
N ILE A 27 26.81 3.94 29.21
CA ILE A 27 27.11 5.38 29.12
C ILE A 27 28.19 5.65 28.07
N TRP A 28 29.23 4.81 27.99
CA TRP A 28 30.32 4.99 27.03
C TRP A 28 29.84 4.86 25.58
N ASN A 29 29.03 3.85 25.28
CA ASN A 29 28.47 3.69 23.94
C ASN A 29 27.55 4.86 23.57
N ARG A 30 26.75 5.35 24.53
CA ARG A 30 25.88 6.51 24.32
C ARG A 30 26.69 7.79 24.07
N TYR A 31 27.76 8.00 24.84
CA TYR A 31 28.72 9.09 24.59
C TYR A 31 29.30 9.02 23.18
N GLN A 32 29.80 7.86 22.74
CA GLN A 32 30.39 7.69 21.40
C GLN A 32 29.40 7.97 20.26
N GLN A 33 28.09 7.75 20.49
CA GLN A 33 27.05 8.12 19.52
C GLN A 33 26.86 9.64 19.47
N LEU A 34 26.69 10.26 20.63
CA LEU A 34 26.43 11.70 20.75
C LEU A 34 27.62 12.55 20.30
N LYS A 35 28.84 12.12 20.62
CA LYS A 35 30.11 12.75 20.23
C LYS A 35 30.20 13.05 18.73
N LYS A 36 29.58 12.24 17.87
CA LYS A 36 29.59 12.47 16.41
C LYS A 36 28.91 13.78 16.00
N GLY A 37 27.90 14.23 16.76
CA GLY A 37 27.19 15.48 16.52
C GLY A 37 27.65 16.61 17.44
N PHE A 38 27.85 16.32 18.73
CA PHE A 38 28.16 17.35 19.73
C PHE A 38 29.66 17.57 19.98
N GLY A 39 30.55 16.77 19.40
CA GLY A 39 31.98 16.84 19.69
C GLY A 39 32.36 16.21 21.04
N GLU A 40 33.60 16.45 21.48
CA GLU A 40 34.12 15.88 22.74
C GLU A 40 33.43 16.52 23.95
N ALA A 41 32.99 15.69 24.89
CA ALA A 41 32.50 16.15 26.19
C ALA A 41 33.65 16.15 27.20
N ASP A 42 33.56 17.01 28.22
CA ASP A 42 34.38 16.93 29.42
C ASP A 42 33.87 15.77 30.29
N LEU A 43 34.43 14.58 30.04
CA LEU A 43 34.07 13.37 30.75
C LEU A 43 34.56 13.34 32.20
N GLU A 44 35.57 14.14 32.56
CA GLU A 44 36.09 14.23 33.92
C GLU A 44 35.13 15.01 34.83
N ASN A 45 34.52 16.07 34.30
CA ASN A 45 33.48 16.84 34.98
C ASN A 45 32.05 16.41 34.61
N SER A 46 31.89 15.23 34.01
CA SER A 46 30.60 14.56 33.82
C SER A 46 30.21 13.72 35.03
N TYR A 47 28.92 13.36 35.15
CA TYR A 47 28.40 12.60 36.29
C TYR A 47 27.52 11.42 35.85
N TRP A 48 27.33 10.45 36.73
CA TRP A 48 26.39 9.36 36.51
C TRP A 48 25.95 8.70 37.82
N PHE A 49 24.86 7.94 37.78
CA PHE A 49 24.47 7.02 38.84
C PHE A 49 23.76 5.79 38.25
N GLU A 50 23.71 4.71 39.02
CA GLU A 50 23.10 3.43 38.65
C GLU A 50 21.85 3.19 39.49
N GLU A 51 20.76 2.74 38.86
CA GLU A 51 19.53 2.37 39.56
C GLU A 51 18.80 1.25 38.81
N ARG A 52 17.75 0.67 39.40
CA ARG A 52 16.89 -0.33 38.72
C ARG A 52 16.25 0.28 37.46
N GLU A 53 16.17 -0.51 36.38
CA GLU A 53 15.64 -0.05 35.09
C GLU A 53 14.19 0.47 35.19
N THR A 54 13.39 -0.06 36.13
CA THR A 54 12.02 0.40 36.43
C THR A 54 11.96 1.83 36.98
N ASP A 55 13.01 2.25 37.68
CA ASP A 55 13.04 3.50 38.44
C ASP A 55 13.76 4.60 37.66
N ILE A 56 14.78 4.23 36.87
CA ILE A 56 15.58 5.14 36.03
C ILE A 56 14.72 6.03 35.13
N LEU A 57 13.67 5.49 34.51
CA LEU A 57 12.80 6.28 33.62
C LEU A 57 11.99 7.34 34.40
N GLN A 58 11.57 7.03 35.62
CA GLN A 58 10.84 7.97 36.47
C GLN A 58 11.78 9.07 36.98
N ILE A 59 13.00 8.68 37.37
CA ILE A 59 14.02 9.61 37.85
C ILE A 59 14.48 10.56 36.73
N GLU A 60 14.68 10.06 35.50
CA GLU A 60 15.00 10.90 34.33
C GLU A 60 13.95 11.98 34.09
N LYS A 61 12.67 11.60 34.07
CA LYS A 61 11.56 12.54 33.88
C LYS A 61 11.48 13.56 35.00
N LEU A 62 11.73 13.15 36.24
CA LEU A 62 11.75 14.06 37.39
C LEU A 62 12.88 15.09 37.25
N LEU A 63 14.09 14.62 36.90
CA LEU A 63 15.24 15.49 36.65
C LEU A 63 14.95 16.50 35.55
N HIS A 64 14.48 16.05 34.38
CA HIS A 64 14.12 16.95 33.27
C HIS A 64 13.02 17.95 33.64
N THR A 65 12.07 17.56 34.51
CA THR A 65 11.02 18.45 34.98
C THR A 65 11.62 19.54 35.89
N PHE A 66 12.51 19.16 36.79
CA PHE A 66 13.13 20.07 37.76
C PHE A 66 14.12 21.03 37.07
N THR A 67 14.83 20.55 36.05
CA THR A 67 15.80 21.35 35.28
C THR A 67 15.19 22.09 34.10
N ARG A 68 13.87 21.97 33.84
CA ARG A 68 13.21 22.55 32.67
C ARG A 68 13.45 24.05 32.47
N LYS A 69 13.60 24.80 33.56
CA LYS A 69 13.87 26.26 33.53
C LYS A 69 15.25 26.62 32.96
N TYR A 70 16.17 25.67 32.90
CA TYR A 70 17.52 25.82 32.34
C TYR A 70 17.64 25.23 30.94
N LYS A 71 16.53 24.88 30.28
CA LYS A 71 16.59 24.20 28.98
C LYS A 71 17.23 25.11 27.94
N VAL A 72 18.21 24.57 27.20
CA VAL A 72 18.88 25.25 26.10
C VAL A 72 18.26 24.82 24.77
N ASP A 73 17.90 25.80 23.93
CA ASP A 73 17.50 25.54 22.56
C ASP A 73 18.74 25.40 21.68
N PHE A 74 18.96 24.20 21.15
CA PHE A 74 20.10 23.92 20.27
C PHE A 74 19.71 24.15 18.80
N PRO A 75 20.51 24.90 18.00
CA PRO A 75 20.14 25.27 16.63
C PRO A 75 19.95 24.08 15.69
N GLU A 76 20.70 23.00 15.90
CA GLU A 76 20.68 21.80 15.06
C GLU A 76 19.82 20.69 15.68
N LYS A 77 18.98 20.04 14.87
CA LYS A 77 18.18 18.87 15.31
C LYS A 77 19.03 17.60 15.35
N LEU A 78 19.93 17.53 16.32
CA LEU A 78 20.74 16.34 16.61
C LEU A 78 20.04 15.40 17.60
N ASP A 79 20.37 14.10 17.56
CA ASP A 79 19.84 13.12 18.53
C ASP A 79 20.15 13.55 19.97
N GLY A 80 19.12 13.70 20.81
CA GLY A 80 19.26 14.13 22.20
C GLY A 80 19.37 15.64 22.43
N SER A 81 19.20 16.47 21.39
CA SER A 81 19.17 17.95 21.51
C SER A 81 18.02 18.49 22.38
N THR A 82 16.97 17.69 22.62
CA THR A 82 15.81 18.09 23.43
C THR A 82 16.04 18.06 24.95
N GLU A 83 17.18 17.51 25.39
CA GLU A 83 17.52 17.24 26.80
C GLU A 83 18.83 17.96 27.18
N LEU A 84 19.04 19.15 26.63
CA LEU A 84 20.19 20.02 26.91
C LEU A 84 19.78 21.13 27.88
N PHE A 85 20.67 21.41 28.83
CA PHE A 85 20.44 22.35 29.93
C PHE A 85 21.68 23.21 30.18
N GLU A 86 21.50 24.40 30.71
CA GLU A 86 22.59 25.25 31.19
C GLU A 86 23.34 24.55 32.36
N ILE A 87 24.61 24.91 32.58
CA ILE A 87 25.45 24.25 33.59
C ILE A 87 24.91 24.44 35.02
N GLU A 88 24.18 25.53 35.26
CA GLU A 88 23.49 25.86 36.51
C GLU A 88 22.46 24.79 36.91
N ALA A 89 21.92 24.04 35.94
CA ALA A 89 21.05 22.91 36.22
C ALA A 89 21.74 21.81 37.04
N LEU A 90 23.07 21.71 36.99
CA LEU A 90 23.83 20.69 37.70
C LEU A 90 23.68 20.80 39.22
N ASP A 91 23.59 22.02 39.76
CA ASP A 91 23.45 22.22 41.21
C ASP A 91 22.07 21.78 41.70
N GLU A 92 21.04 21.99 40.89
CA GLU A 92 19.67 21.52 41.17
C GLU A 92 19.58 19.99 41.08
N VAL A 93 20.29 19.39 40.12
CA VAL A 93 20.40 17.92 40.02
C VAL A 93 21.11 17.36 41.25
N ARG A 94 22.18 17.99 41.72
CA ARG A 94 22.91 17.56 42.93
C ARG A 94 22.04 17.65 44.19
N ASP A 95 21.32 18.75 44.37
CA ASP A 95 20.40 18.93 45.50
C ASP A 95 19.28 17.87 45.47
N LEU A 96 18.64 17.67 44.32
CA LEU A 96 17.58 16.67 44.17
C LEU A 96 18.10 15.24 44.42
N CYS A 97 19.23 14.86 43.83
CA CYS A 97 19.85 13.56 44.08
C CYS A 97 20.20 13.39 45.57
N GLY A 98 20.69 14.44 46.23
CA GLY A 98 20.96 14.44 47.68
C GLY A 98 19.70 14.15 48.52
N ARG A 99 18.57 14.80 48.19
CA ARG A 99 17.28 14.55 48.86
C ARG A 99 16.70 13.16 48.61
N MET A 100 17.02 12.58 47.46
CA MET A 100 16.60 11.22 47.08
C MET A 100 17.57 10.14 47.59
N GLU A 101 18.63 10.53 48.32
CA GLU A 101 19.69 9.62 48.78
C GLU A 101 20.41 8.89 47.62
N ILE A 102 20.43 9.49 46.42
CA ILE A 102 21.11 8.96 45.23
C ILE A 102 22.56 9.45 45.21
N GLN A 103 23.50 8.51 45.18
CA GLN A 103 24.92 8.84 45.06
C GLN A 103 25.31 9.15 43.61
N LEU A 104 25.67 10.40 43.33
CA LEU A 104 26.26 10.80 42.06
C LEU A 104 27.76 10.48 42.02
N HIS A 105 28.17 9.71 41.01
CA HIS A 105 29.57 9.44 40.72
C HIS A 105 30.10 10.48 39.72
N LYS A 106 31.22 11.12 40.05
CA LYS A 106 31.94 12.03 39.15
C LYS A 106 32.88 11.25 38.24
N GLY A 107 32.93 11.64 36.97
CA GLY A 107 33.82 11.08 35.96
C GLY A 107 33.23 9.89 35.21
N ILE A 108 33.35 9.89 33.88
CA ILE A 108 32.98 8.77 33.01
C ILE A 108 34.25 8.18 32.38
N ASN A 109 34.60 6.96 32.80
CA ASN A 109 35.82 6.30 32.34
C ASN A 109 35.61 5.52 31.04
N ALA A 110 36.57 5.61 30.13
CA ALA A 110 36.65 4.72 28.97
C ALA A 110 36.79 3.27 29.43
N PRO A 111 36.07 2.31 28.82
CA PRO A 111 36.25 0.90 29.14
C PRO A 111 37.69 0.49 28.79
N LYS A 112 38.39 -0.14 29.73
CA LYS A 112 39.75 -0.67 29.51
C LYS A 112 39.70 -1.69 28.36
N ASN A 113 40.37 -1.36 27.26
CA ASN A 113 40.47 -2.06 25.98
C ASN A 113 39.92 -3.49 25.91
N LYS A 114 38.73 -3.64 25.29
CA LYS A 114 38.27 -4.90 24.69
C LYS A 114 37.27 -4.70 23.52
N VAL A 115 37.36 -3.64 22.70
CA VAL A 115 36.43 -3.49 21.55
C VAL A 115 37.07 -2.78 20.36
N VAL A 116 37.92 -3.48 19.60
CA VAL A 116 38.25 -3.08 18.22
C VAL A 116 37.88 -4.20 17.22
N ALA A 117 38.07 -5.47 17.60
CA ALA A 117 37.77 -6.63 16.74
C ALA A 117 36.27 -6.85 16.44
N GLN A 118 35.35 -6.41 17.30
CA GLN A 118 33.90 -6.61 17.09
C GLN A 118 33.31 -5.65 16.06
N LYS A 119 33.78 -4.39 15.98
CA LYS A 119 33.27 -3.40 15.02
C LYS A 119 33.76 -3.69 13.59
N SER A 120 35.00 -4.14 13.42
CA SER A 120 35.51 -4.55 12.10
C SER A 120 34.77 -5.78 11.57
N ASN A 121 34.55 -6.81 12.41
CA ASN A 121 33.81 -8.00 12.00
C ASN A 121 32.33 -7.72 11.68
N ILE A 122 31.66 -6.82 12.41
CA ILE A 122 30.29 -6.42 12.10
C ILE A 122 30.23 -5.61 10.80
N LYS A 123 31.16 -4.68 10.56
CA LYS A 123 31.21 -3.90 9.32
C LYS A 123 31.48 -4.79 8.11
N ILE A 124 32.45 -5.70 8.20
CA ILE A 124 32.76 -6.69 7.15
C ILE A 124 31.58 -7.63 6.90
N LYS A 125 30.89 -8.08 7.97
CA LYS A 125 29.71 -8.95 7.82
C LYS A 125 28.55 -8.20 7.15
N ASN A 126 28.30 -6.95 7.52
CA ASN A 126 27.25 -6.14 6.90
C ASN A 126 27.56 -5.80 5.44
N GLU A 127 28.83 -5.54 5.11
CA GLU A 127 29.28 -5.28 3.74
C GLU A 127 29.22 -6.55 2.87
N LYS A 128 29.59 -7.71 3.43
CA LYS A 128 29.42 -9.01 2.78
C LYS A 128 27.95 -9.32 2.50
N THR A 129 27.07 -9.11 3.49
CA THR A 129 25.62 -9.30 3.33
C THR A 129 25.01 -8.32 2.32
N PHE A 130 25.52 -7.10 2.24
CA PHE A 130 25.10 -6.11 1.23
C PHE A 130 25.50 -6.53 -0.19
N GLN A 131 26.74 -6.98 -0.39
CA GLN A 131 27.21 -7.47 -1.70
C GLN A 131 26.47 -8.75 -2.12
N GLU A 132 26.28 -9.70 -1.19
CA GLU A 132 25.47 -10.89 -1.43
C GLU A 132 24.06 -10.53 -1.90
N GLN A 133 23.44 -9.52 -1.28
CA GLN A 133 22.10 -9.07 -1.67
C GLN A 133 22.07 -8.39 -3.05
N ILE A 134 23.10 -7.61 -3.39
CA ILE A 134 23.25 -7.04 -4.74
C ILE A 134 23.31 -8.16 -5.78
N GLU A 135 24.16 -9.16 -5.56
CA GLU A 135 24.33 -10.26 -6.50
C GLU A 135 23.04 -11.10 -6.64
N VAL A 136 22.33 -11.36 -5.54
CA VAL A 136 21.02 -12.04 -5.57
C VAL A 136 20.01 -11.24 -6.40
N ASN A 137 19.91 -9.93 -6.20
CA ASN A 137 19.01 -9.09 -6.97
C ASN A 137 19.41 -9.00 -8.45
N ARG A 138 20.72 -8.91 -8.77
CA ARG A 138 21.23 -8.93 -10.14
C ARG A 138 20.90 -10.24 -10.84
N LEU A 139 21.07 -11.38 -10.16
CA LEU A 139 20.70 -12.69 -10.69
C LEU A 139 19.20 -12.77 -10.99
N LYS A 140 18.35 -12.31 -10.07
CA LYS A 140 16.89 -12.27 -10.28
C LYS A 140 16.51 -11.37 -11.46
N LEU A 141 17.13 -10.20 -11.60
CA LEU A 141 16.90 -9.31 -12.74
C LEU A 141 17.33 -9.95 -14.06
N ASN A 142 18.50 -10.60 -14.10
CA ASN A 142 18.96 -11.34 -15.27
C ASN A 142 17.97 -12.44 -15.67
N ASN A 143 17.55 -13.26 -14.72
CA ASN A 143 16.57 -14.32 -14.97
C ASN A 143 15.25 -13.77 -15.49
N LEU A 144 14.80 -12.61 -14.98
CA LEU A 144 13.61 -11.93 -15.50
C LEU A 144 13.83 -11.43 -16.94
N ILE A 145 14.98 -10.80 -17.22
CA ILE A 145 15.34 -10.34 -18.57
C ILE A 145 15.36 -11.51 -19.55
N ASP A 146 15.99 -12.63 -19.18
CA ASP A 146 16.07 -13.82 -20.00
C ASP A 146 14.69 -14.46 -20.24
N PHE A 147 13.80 -14.41 -19.23
CA PHE A 147 12.41 -14.83 -19.39
C PHE A 147 11.64 -13.96 -20.38
N ILE A 148 11.73 -12.62 -20.27
CA ILE A 148 11.09 -11.71 -21.23
C ILE A 148 11.69 -11.87 -22.63
N ARG A 149 13.01 -12.06 -22.75
CA ARG A 149 13.68 -12.33 -24.03
C ARG A 149 13.20 -13.63 -24.65
N THR A 150 13.06 -14.68 -23.85
CA THR A 150 12.53 -15.97 -24.28
C THR A 150 11.11 -15.83 -24.83
N ILE A 151 10.23 -15.10 -24.13
CA ILE A 151 8.88 -14.77 -24.61
C ILE A 151 8.98 -14.04 -25.96
N ASN A 152 9.87 -13.06 -26.07
CA ASN A 152 10.11 -12.31 -27.29
C ASN A 152 10.53 -13.20 -28.48
N GLU A 153 11.31 -14.24 -28.23
CA GLU A 153 11.79 -15.20 -29.24
C GLU A 153 10.73 -16.23 -29.66
N HIS A 154 9.64 -16.38 -28.88
CA HIS A 154 8.58 -17.38 -29.09
C HIS A 154 7.20 -16.74 -29.31
N PRO A 155 7.01 -15.90 -30.35
CA PRO A 155 5.76 -15.17 -30.58
C PRO A 155 4.57 -16.08 -30.98
N ARG A 156 4.79 -17.37 -31.27
CA ARG A 156 3.72 -18.34 -31.52
C ARG A 156 3.10 -18.91 -30.24
N ASP A 157 3.85 -18.88 -29.15
CA ASP A 157 3.41 -19.39 -27.85
C ASP A 157 2.84 -18.26 -27.00
N TRP A 158 3.49 -17.11 -27.04
CA TRP A 158 3.15 -15.95 -26.22
C TRP A 158 2.64 -14.80 -27.07
N VAL A 159 1.42 -14.38 -26.77
CA VAL A 159 0.79 -13.24 -27.42
C VAL A 159 0.66 -12.09 -26.43
N VAL A 160 0.99 -10.90 -26.89
CA VAL A 160 0.70 -9.65 -26.18
C VAL A 160 -0.55 -9.05 -26.79
N ARG A 161 -1.61 -8.85 -26.01
CA ARG A 161 -2.83 -8.21 -26.48
C ARG A 161 -3.57 -7.53 -25.34
N ASP A 162 -4.50 -6.66 -25.68
CA ASP A 162 -5.40 -6.08 -24.68
C ASP A 162 -6.47 -7.09 -24.28
N THR A 163 -6.78 -7.13 -23.00
CA THR A 163 -7.83 -7.95 -22.40
C THR A 163 -8.83 -7.09 -21.65
N LYS A 164 -10.08 -7.55 -21.64
CA LYS A 164 -11.17 -6.97 -20.83
C LYS A 164 -10.87 -7.16 -19.35
N SER A 165 -11.01 -6.09 -18.57
CA SER A 165 -10.98 -6.17 -17.11
C SER A 165 -11.98 -5.20 -16.49
N SER A 166 -12.48 -5.57 -15.31
CA SER A 166 -13.37 -4.75 -14.52
C SER A 166 -12.99 -4.77 -13.05
N PHE A 167 -13.23 -3.66 -12.36
CA PHE A 167 -13.08 -3.53 -10.92
C PHE A 167 -14.49 -3.44 -10.29
N PRO A 168 -14.62 -3.73 -8.98
CA PRO A 168 -15.84 -3.47 -8.23
C PRO A 168 -16.36 -2.04 -8.48
N TRP A 169 -17.68 -1.84 -8.41
CA TRP A 169 -18.38 -0.60 -8.75
C TRP A 169 -18.50 -0.27 -10.25
N GLY A 170 -18.29 -1.25 -11.13
CA GLY A 170 -18.64 -1.09 -12.55
C GLY A 170 -17.69 -0.15 -13.28
N HIS A 171 -16.40 -0.28 -12.99
CA HIS A 171 -15.35 0.36 -13.79
C HIS A 171 -14.76 -0.67 -14.75
N ARG A 172 -14.75 -0.32 -16.04
CA ARG A 172 -14.06 -1.09 -17.08
C ARG A 172 -12.77 -0.40 -17.46
N PHE A 173 -11.78 -1.21 -17.73
CA PHE A 173 -10.50 -0.77 -18.23
C PHE A 173 -9.94 -1.87 -19.12
N ILE A 174 -8.82 -1.54 -19.73
CA ILE A 174 -8.08 -2.45 -20.59
C ILE A 174 -6.74 -2.69 -19.95
N LEU A 175 -6.34 -3.95 -19.96
CA LEU A 175 -5.04 -4.39 -19.50
C LEU A 175 -4.30 -4.98 -20.68
N THR A 176 -3.08 -4.52 -20.90
CA THR A 176 -2.19 -5.19 -21.84
C THR A 176 -1.64 -6.43 -21.14
N THR A 177 -1.98 -7.60 -21.68
CA THR A 177 -1.69 -8.89 -21.07
C THR A 177 -0.82 -9.70 -22.00
N VAL A 178 0.19 -10.35 -21.43
CA VAL A 178 1.02 -11.34 -22.09
C VAL A 178 0.41 -12.70 -21.75
N ILE A 179 -0.03 -13.45 -22.77
CA ILE A 179 -0.80 -14.69 -22.60
C ILE A 179 -0.06 -15.80 -23.32
N ASN A 180 0.12 -16.93 -22.64
CA ASN A 180 0.55 -18.16 -23.29
C ASN A 180 -0.68 -18.86 -23.87
N GLU A 181 -0.80 -18.86 -25.20
CA GLU A 181 -1.89 -19.53 -25.90
C GLU A 181 -1.55 -20.97 -26.29
N ASN A 182 -0.30 -21.40 -26.09
CA ASN A 182 0.14 -22.76 -26.33
C ASN A 182 0.19 -23.55 -25.01
N PRO A 183 -0.84 -24.34 -24.65
CA PRO A 183 -0.83 -25.15 -23.42
C PRO A 183 0.31 -26.19 -23.37
N ASN A 184 0.89 -26.51 -24.52
CA ASN A 184 2.03 -27.42 -24.65
C ASN A 184 3.39 -26.72 -24.67
N SER A 185 3.46 -25.39 -24.53
CA SER A 185 4.73 -24.66 -24.50
C SER A 185 5.68 -25.29 -23.47
N ASP A 186 6.93 -25.45 -23.86
CA ASP A 186 7.99 -25.97 -22.99
C ASP A 186 8.44 -24.92 -21.97
N TYR A 187 8.06 -23.66 -22.18
CA TYR A 187 8.34 -22.54 -21.29
C TYR A 187 7.29 -22.43 -20.19
N LYS A 188 7.41 -23.33 -19.22
CA LYS A 188 6.53 -23.44 -18.05
C LYS A 188 7.25 -22.88 -16.83
N MET A 189 6.94 -21.64 -16.49
CA MET A 189 7.33 -21.06 -15.22
C MET A 189 6.30 -21.43 -14.15
N THR A 190 6.75 -21.94 -13.02
CA THR A 190 5.90 -22.23 -11.87
C THR A 190 5.54 -20.95 -11.12
N VAL A 191 4.47 -21.00 -10.31
CA VAL A 191 4.11 -19.92 -9.38
C VAL A 191 5.30 -19.52 -8.50
N ASP A 192 6.08 -20.48 -8.03
CA ASP A 192 7.14 -20.23 -7.06
C ASP A 192 8.34 -19.55 -7.73
N GLU A 193 8.73 -19.98 -8.94
CA GLU A 193 9.74 -19.30 -9.76
C GLU A 193 9.29 -17.87 -10.12
N PHE A 194 8.03 -17.68 -10.51
CA PHE A 194 7.53 -16.35 -10.85
C PHE A 194 7.50 -15.39 -9.66
N ARG A 195 7.17 -15.90 -8.46
CA ARG A 195 7.18 -15.11 -7.21
C ARG A 195 8.57 -14.57 -6.88
N GLU A 196 9.64 -15.22 -7.32
CA GLU A 196 10.99 -14.70 -7.10
C GLU A 196 11.25 -13.36 -7.80
N PHE A 197 10.49 -13.04 -8.86
CA PHE A 197 10.57 -11.79 -9.62
C PHE A 197 9.68 -10.66 -9.09
N GLN A 198 8.76 -10.95 -8.16
CA GLN A 198 7.77 -9.97 -7.69
C GLN A 198 8.31 -9.02 -6.62
N CYS A 199 9.45 -9.38 -6.03
CA CYS A 199 10.00 -8.71 -4.84
C CYS A 199 11.53 -8.65 -4.95
N PHE A 200 12.03 -7.54 -5.48
CA PHE A 200 13.43 -7.15 -5.27
C PHE A 200 13.56 -6.50 -3.90
N ASN A 201 14.72 -6.63 -3.25
CA ASN A 201 14.97 -5.97 -1.98
C ASN A 201 16.22 -5.11 -2.09
N PHE A 202 16.04 -3.83 -2.38
CA PHE A 202 17.10 -2.83 -2.43
C PHE A 202 17.22 -2.20 -1.04
N ASN A 203 18.27 -2.60 -0.33
CA ASN A 203 18.38 -2.45 1.12
C ASN A 203 18.67 -0.99 1.51
N GLU A 204 17.62 -0.20 1.74
CA GLU A 204 17.65 0.97 2.63
C GLU A 204 16.34 0.99 3.44
N SER A 205 16.45 1.28 4.73
CA SER A 205 15.38 1.28 5.71
C SER A 205 14.24 2.25 5.36
N SER A 206 13.29 1.81 4.55
CA SER A 206 11.91 2.30 4.55
C SER A 206 11.04 1.26 3.83
N TRP A 207 9.75 1.23 4.14
CA TRP A 207 8.73 0.33 3.61
C TRP A 207 8.59 0.24 2.07
N PHE A 208 9.50 0.81 1.28
CA PHE A 208 9.39 0.96 -0.17
C PHE A 208 10.32 0.09 -1.02
N SER A 209 11.06 -0.88 -0.45
CA SER A 209 12.03 -1.66 -1.22
C SER A 209 11.44 -2.72 -2.16
N LEU A 210 10.13 -2.96 -2.15
CA LEU A 210 9.47 -3.95 -3.01
C LEU A 210 8.99 -3.33 -4.33
N ILE A 211 9.78 -3.50 -5.39
CA ILE A 211 9.28 -3.22 -6.75
C ILE A 211 8.41 -4.39 -7.20
N ASN A 212 7.09 -4.20 -7.17
CA ASN A 212 6.18 -5.11 -7.85
C ASN A 212 6.05 -4.70 -9.32
N LEU A 213 6.69 -5.45 -10.22
CA LEU A 213 6.72 -5.16 -11.65
C LEU A 213 5.41 -5.55 -12.38
N PHE A 214 4.67 -6.52 -11.84
CA PHE A 214 3.49 -7.10 -12.47
C PHE A 214 2.28 -7.01 -11.53
N SER A 215 1.14 -6.50 -12.04
CA SER A 215 -0.07 -6.29 -11.24
C SER A 215 -0.88 -7.57 -11.01
N TYR A 216 -0.87 -8.47 -11.98
CA TYR A 216 -1.69 -9.68 -11.98
C TYR A 216 -1.06 -10.77 -12.83
N PHE A 217 -1.43 -12.01 -12.53
CA PHE A 217 -0.91 -13.21 -13.16
C PHE A 217 -1.98 -14.30 -13.14
N LYS A 218 -1.93 -15.15 -14.16
CA LYS A 218 -2.84 -16.28 -14.33
C LYS A 218 -2.04 -17.57 -14.36
N PHE A 219 -2.50 -18.54 -13.57
CA PHE A 219 -1.91 -19.86 -13.49
C PHE A 219 -2.90 -20.95 -13.88
N THR A 220 -2.41 -22.06 -14.41
CA THR A 220 -3.21 -23.29 -14.54
C THR A 220 -3.48 -23.92 -13.16
N LYS A 221 -4.37 -24.92 -13.12
CA LYS A 221 -4.57 -25.78 -11.93
C LYS A 221 -3.26 -26.41 -11.44
N ASP A 222 -2.37 -26.73 -12.37
CA ASP A 222 -1.04 -27.28 -12.10
C ASP A 222 0.01 -26.22 -11.75
N ARG A 223 -0.42 -24.99 -11.39
CA ARG A 223 0.43 -23.88 -10.96
C ARG A 223 1.47 -23.43 -12.01
N LYS A 224 1.15 -23.55 -13.29
CA LYS A 224 2.00 -23.05 -14.40
C LYS A 224 1.51 -21.70 -14.90
N LEU A 225 2.42 -20.76 -15.10
CA LEU A 225 2.11 -19.41 -15.58
C LEU A 225 1.57 -19.50 -17.01
N VAL A 226 0.39 -18.92 -17.22
CA VAL A 226 -0.27 -18.83 -18.54
C VAL A 226 -0.54 -17.40 -18.96
N GLY A 227 -0.25 -16.44 -18.09
CA GLY A 227 -0.22 -15.05 -18.50
C GLY A 227 0.06 -14.11 -17.34
N PHE A 228 0.46 -12.88 -17.68
CA PHE A 228 0.70 -11.81 -16.74
C PHE A 228 0.37 -10.47 -17.36
N GLU A 229 -0.01 -9.52 -16.53
CA GLU A 229 -0.34 -8.16 -16.96
C GLU A 229 0.89 -7.28 -17.01
N LEU A 230 1.02 -6.53 -18.10
CA LEU A 230 1.94 -5.42 -18.25
C LEU A 230 1.15 -4.13 -18.17
N SER A 231 1.26 -3.42 -17.04
CA SER A 231 0.68 -2.08 -16.96
C SER A 231 1.50 -1.11 -17.81
N SER A 232 0.85 -0.15 -18.46
CA SER A 232 1.54 0.96 -19.15
C SER A 232 2.48 1.73 -18.21
N SER A 233 2.19 1.68 -16.90
CA SER A 233 3.03 2.27 -15.86
C SER A 233 4.29 1.47 -15.53
N THR A 234 4.42 0.21 -15.96
CA THR A 234 5.53 -0.67 -15.54
C THR A 234 6.87 -0.14 -16.03
N ILE A 235 6.97 0.26 -17.31
CA ILE A 235 8.20 0.87 -17.86
C ILE A 235 8.48 2.21 -17.17
N ASN A 236 7.47 3.08 -17.08
CA ASN A 236 7.62 4.40 -16.43
C ASN A 236 8.06 4.27 -14.96
N LYS A 237 7.60 3.24 -14.24
CA LYS A 237 8.04 2.96 -12.86
C LYS A 237 9.52 2.62 -12.81
N ILE A 238 10.00 1.77 -13.71
CA ILE A 238 11.43 1.41 -13.79
C ILE A 238 12.26 2.65 -14.17
N GLU A 239 11.80 3.44 -15.15
CA GLU A 239 12.46 4.66 -15.60
C GLU A 239 12.54 5.70 -14.47
N ASN A 240 11.44 5.96 -13.75
CA ASN A 240 11.42 6.87 -12.61
C ASN A 240 12.38 6.44 -11.49
N LEU A 241 12.52 5.12 -11.27
CA LEU A 241 13.48 4.58 -10.31
C LEU A 241 14.93 4.81 -10.76
N ILE A 242 15.20 4.64 -12.06
CA ILE A 242 16.49 4.97 -12.65
C ILE A 242 16.76 6.46 -12.58
N GLU A 243 15.78 7.34 -12.82
CA GLU A 243 16.04 8.78 -13.02
C GLU A 243 16.00 9.62 -11.74
N GLY A 244 15.36 9.12 -10.67
CA GLY A 244 15.17 9.84 -9.41
C GLY A 244 16.42 10.49 -8.81
N ASN A 245 16.19 11.47 -7.93
CA ASN A 245 17.26 12.21 -7.23
C ASN A 245 17.48 11.73 -5.78
N GLU A 246 16.83 10.64 -5.36
CA GLU A 246 16.92 10.08 -4.01
C GLU A 246 18.04 9.04 -3.90
N ASN A 247 18.47 8.72 -2.66
CA ASN A 247 19.51 7.72 -2.38
C ASN A 247 19.27 6.36 -3.05
N LEU A 248 18.01 5.92 -3.10
CA LEU A 248 17.62 4.69 -3.78
C LEU A 248 17.96 4.74 -5.29
N SER A 249 17.75 5.89 -5.94
CA SER A 249 18.09 6.04 -7.36
C SER A 249 19.59 6.02 -7.59
N LEU A 250 20.40 6.60 -6.69
CA LEU A 250 21.86 6.49 -6.74
C LEU A 250 22.32 5.03 -6.61
N HIS A 251 21.74 4.27 -5.67
CA HIS A 251 22.00 2.84 -5.52
C HIS A 251 21.61 2.05 -6.78
N ILE A 252 20.44 2.35 -7.36
CA ILE A 252 19.97 1.73 -8.61
C ILE A 252 20.91 2.04 -9.77
N LYS A 253 21.28 3.32 -9.95
CA LYS A 253 22.23 3.78 -10.96
C LYS A 253 23.58 3.07 -10.83
N GLN A 254 24.06 2.88 -9.59
CA GLN A 254 25.37 2.29 -9.35
C GLN A 254 25.41 0.78 -9.62
N TYR A 255 24.37 0.03 -9.25
CA TYR A 255 24.45 -1.45 -9.22
C TYR A 255 23.56 -2.17 -10.22
N TYR A 256 22.51 -1.53 -10.75
CA TYR A 256 21.49 -2.20 -11.56
C TYR A 256 21.11 -1.47 -12.85
N PHE A 257 21.73 -0.32 -13.14
CA PHE A 257 21.40 0.53 -14.30
C PHE A 257 21.37 -0.25 -15.63
N ASP A 258 22.42 -1.01 -15.92
CA ASP A 258 22.50 -1.77 -17.18
C ASP A 258 21.40 -2.84 -17.28
N LEU A 259 21.09 -3.51 -16.16
CA LEU A 259 20.08 -4.56 -16.11
C LEU A 259 18.68 -3.97 -16.29
N PHE A 260 18.36 -2.87 -15.61
CA PHE A 260 17.07 -2.21 -15.80
C PHE A 260 16.94 -1.62 -17.21
N SER A 261 18.02 -1.09 -17.79
CA SER A 261 18.03 -0.62 -19.19
C SER A 261 17.75 -1.75 -20.16
N GLN A 262 18.37 -2.92 -19.96
CA GLN A 262 18.09 -4.13 -20.76
C GLN A 262 16.64 -4.59 -20.57
N LEU A 263 16.15 -4.65 -19.34
CA LEU A 263 14.77 -5.02 -19.04
C LEU A 263 13.77 -4.07 -19.74
N ILE A 264 13.99 -2.76 -19.68
CA ILE A 264 13.18 -1.77 -20.39
C ILE A 264 13.20 -2.04 -21.90
N SER A 265 14.37 -2.31 -22.49
CA SER A 265 14.50 -2.61 -23.91
C SER A 265 13.69 -3.86 -24.30
N GLU A 266 13.81 -4.94 -23.54
CA GLU A 266 13.08 -6.19 -23.79
C GLU A 266 11.57 -6.03 -23.61
N LEU A 267 11.14 -5.28 -22.59
CA LEU A 267 9.72 -4.97 -22.37
C LEU A 267 9.14 -4.10 -23.51
N ARG A 268 9.89 -3.11 -23.99
CA ARG A 268 9.49 -2.29 -25.14
C ARG A 268 9.38 -3.13 -26.42
N LEU A 269 10.34 -4.03 -26.66
CA LEU A 269 10.29 -4.97 -27.78
C LEU A 269 9.05 -5.87 -27.67
N LEU A 270 8.75 -6.38 -26.48
CA LEU A 270 7.59 -7.22 -26.23
C LEU A 270 6.28 -6.46 -26.51
N LEU A 271 6.14 -5.24 -25.99
CA LEU A 271 4.97 -4.39 -26.23
C LEU A 271 4.82 -3.97 -27.71
N SER A 272 5.92 -3.83 -28.45
CA SER A 272 5.87 -3.53 -29.89
C SER A 272 5.23 -4.63 -30.73
N LYS A 273 5.16 -5.86 -30.20
CA LYS A 273 4.53 -7.04 -30.82
C LYS A 273 3.05 -7.18 -30.44
N LYS A 274 2.47 -6.18 -29.78
CA LYS A 274 1.07 -6.21 -29.36
C LYS A 274 0.15 -6.42 -30.55
N GLU A 275 -0.63 -7.49 -30.49
CA GLU A 275 -1.68 -7.80 -31.46
C GLU A 275 -2.93 -6.94 -31.21
N ASN A 276 -3.79 -6.89 -32.22
CA ASN A 276 -5.12 -6.30 -32.08
C ASN A 276 -5.94 -7.07 -31.04
N SER A 277 -6.71 -6.32 -30.26
CA SER A 277 -7.66 -6.88 -29.32
C SER A 277 -8.65 -7.81 -30.02
N THR A 278 -9.08 -8.88 -29.33
CA THR A 278 -10.14 -9.78 -29.82
C THR A 278 -11.54 -9.21 -29.63
N PHE A 279 -11.65 -7.95 -29.21
CA PHE A 279 -12.89 -7.26 -28.91
C PHE A 279 -12.79 -5.78 -29.32
N ASP A 280 -13.95 -5.15 -29.54
CA ASP A 280 -14.02 -3.71 -29.78
C ASP A 280 -13.73 -2.96 -28.46
N VAL A 281 -12.57 -2.31 -28.43
CA VAL A 281 -12.06 -1.54 -27.30
C VAL A 281 -12.97 -0.39 -26.94
N GLU A 282 -13.48 0.33 -27.94
CA GLU A 282 -14.33 1.51 -27.73
C GLU A 282 -15.70 1.07 -27.21
N GLN A 283 -16.27 0.03 -27.81
CA GLN A 283 -17.52 -0.55 -27.34
C GLN A 283 -17.40 -1.12 -25.92
N TRP A 284 -16.24 -1.69 -25.55
CA TRP A 284 -16.00 -2.20 -24.21
C TRP A 284 -15.95 -1.09 -23.16
N LEU A 285 -15.19 -0.03 -23.43
CA LEU A 285 -15.00 1.10 -22.51
C LEU A 285 -16.24 2.02 -22.45
N ASN A 286 -16.87 2.27 -23.59
CA ASN A 286 -17.98 3.19 -23.77
C ASN A 286 -19.19 2.51 -24.43
N PRO A 287 -19.75 1.46 -23.80
CA PRO A 287 -20.95 0.81 -24.30
C PRO A 287 -22.10 1.81 -24.33
N LYS A 288 -22.90 1.75 -25.41
CA LYS A 288 -24.15 2.50 -25.53
C LYS A 288 -25.29 1.67 -24.94
N PHE A 289 -26.05 2.26 -24.02
CA PHE A 289 -27.21 1.64 -23.38
C PHE A 289 -28.52 2.30 -23.81
N GLU A 290 -29.64 1.73 -23.37
CA GLU A 290 -30.99 2.17 -23.76
C GLU A 290 -31.26 3.63 -23.36
N TRP A 291 -30.73 4.07 -22.21
CA TRP A 291 -30.85 5.46 -21.73
C TRP A 291 -29.90 6.46 -22.43
N ASN A 292 -29.05 5.99 -23.34
CA ASN A 292 -28.17 6.83 -24.16
C ASN A 292 -28.74 7.08 -25.58
N SER A 293 -29.93 6.56 -25.91
CA SER A 293 -30.55 6.76 -27.23
C SER A 293 -31.14 8.16 -27.39
N ASP A 294 -30.76 8.86 -28.47
CA ASP A 294 -31.32 10.16 -28.85
C ASP A 294 -32.80 10.06 -29.30
N GLU A 295 -33.25 8.87 -29.71
CA GLU A 295 -34.65 8.61 -30.06
C GLU A 295 -35.61 8.71 -28.85
N HIS A 296 -35.03 8.75 -27.64
CA HIS A 296 -35.74 8.79 -26.37
C HIS A 296 -35.45 10.06 -25.55
N ALA A 297 -34.91 11.10 -26.17
CA ALA A 297 -34.51 12.35 -25.51
C ALA A 297 -35.65 12.99 -24.68
N ASP A 298 -36.90 12.85 -25.14
CA ASP A 298 -38.11 13.40 -24.50
C ASP A 298 -38.91 12.36 -23.68
N THR A 299 -38.45 11.11 -23.59
CA THR A 299 -39.12 10.03 -22.85
C THR A 299 -38.39 9.68 -21.56
N ASP A 300 -39.09 9.06 -20.60
CA ASP A 300 -38.46 8.64 -19.35
C ASP A 300 -37.29 7.68 -19.61
N LYS A 301 -36.16 7.96 -18.98
CA LYS A 301 -34.96 7.14 -19.13
C LYS A 301 -35.14 5.85 -18.35
N PHE A 302 -34.73 4.74 -18.94
CA PHE A 302 -34.84 3.44 -18.30
C PHE A 302 -33.64 2.53 -18.59
N GLY A 303 -33.44 1.55 -17.71
CA GLY A 303 -32.50 0.46 -17.91
C GLY A 303 -33.20 -0.89 -17.74
N VAL A 304 -32.78 -1.90 -18.51
CA VAL A 304 -33.24 -3.28 -18.37
C VAL A 304 -32.10 -4.14 -17.84
N PHE A 305 -32.36 -4.87 -16.76
CA PHE A 305 -31.37 -5.64 -16.02
C PHE A 305 -31.84 -7.09 -15.85
N ASN A 306 -30.93 -8.02 -16.11
CA ASN A 306 -31.13 -9.42 -15.78
C ASN A 306 -30.70 -9.64 -14.33
N LEU A 307 -31.60 -10.23 -13.55
CA LEU A 307 -31.40 -10.52 -12.15
C LEU A 307 -31.54 -12.02 -11.91
N LEU A 308 -30.80 -12.55 -10.93
CA LEU A 308 -30.91 -13.93 -10.49
C LEU A 308 -31.59 -13.97 -9.12
N LYS A 309 -32.66 -14.75 -9.04
CA LYS A 309 -33.28 -15.10 -7.77
C LYS A 309 -32.56 -16.33 -7.19
N TYR A 310 -32.08 -16.22 -5.95
CA TYR A 310 -31.50 -17.33 -5.20
C TYR A 310 -32.54 -17.82 -4.17
N PRO A 311 -32.67 -19.15 -3.93
CA PRO A 311 -31.76 -20.24 -4.32
C PRO A 311 -32.07 -20.98 -5.64
N ASP A 312 -33.16 -20.64 -6.34
CA ASP A 312 -33.60 -21.38 -7.53
C ASP A 312 -32.85 -21.00 -8.83
N PHE A 313 -32.00 -19.96 -8.77
CA PHE A 313 -31.26 -19.39 -9.90
C PHE A 313 -32.15 -18.97 -11.07
N ARG A 314 -33.40 -18.58 -10.78
CA ARG A 314 -34.33 -18.12 -11.81
C ARG A 314 -33.93 -16.71 -12.26
N THR A 315 -33.83 -16.51 -13.58
CA THR A 315 -33.62 -15.20 -14.17
C THR A 315 -34.91 -14.36 -14.18
N ILE A 316 -34.79 -13.10 -13.77
CA ILE A 316 -35.86 -12.10 -13.77
C ILE A 316 -35.37 -10.90 -14.58
N ASN A 317 -36.19 -10.40 -15.49
CA ASN A 317 -35.92 -9.16 -16.23
C ASN A 317 -36.56 -7.99 -15.48
N LEU A 318 -35.75 -7.05 -15.00
CA LEU A 318 -36.22 -5.85 -14.33
C LEU A 318 -36.01 -4.63 -15.22
N LYS A 319 -37.10 -3.97 -15.60
CA LYS A 319 -37.07 -2.63 -16.22
C LYS A 319 -37.18 -1.57 -15.11
N LEU A 320 -36.17 -0.73 -14.99
CA LEU A 320 -36.17 0.40 -14.06
C LEU A 320 -36.33 1.70 -14.83
N GLU A 321 -37.45 2.37 -14.60
CA GLU A 321 -37.80 3.68 -15.12
C GLU A 321 -37.43 4.75 -14.09
N VAL A 322 -36.61 5.74 -14.48
CA VAL A 322 -36.06 6.73 -13.55
C VAL A 322 -37.17 7.55 -12.90
N SER A 323 -38.20 7.94 -13.66
CA SER A 323 -39.36 8.67 -13.13
C SER A 323 -40.16 7.91 -12.06
N LYS A 324 -40.01 6.58 -11.99
CA LYS A 324 -40.68 5.73 -10.99
C LYS A 324 -39.85 5.50 -9.74
N ILE A 325 -38.66 6.07 -9.63
CA ILE A 325 -37.76 5.88 -8.48
C ILE A 325 -37.69 7.17 -7.67
N SER A 326 -37.91 7.07 -6.37
CA SER A 326 -37.79 8.20 -5.44
C SER A 326 -36.33 8.42 -5.02
N LYS A 327 -35.67 7.33 -4.63
CA LYS A 327 -34.26 7.26 -4.21
C LYS A 327 -33.77 5.82 -4.24
N ILE A 328 -32.46 5.66 -4.19
CA ILE A 328 -31.79 4.37 -3.96
C ILE A 328 -30.79 4.56 -2.81
N ILE A 329 -30.72 3.59 -1.90
CA ILE A 329 -29.71 3.56 -0.84
C ILE A 329 -28.78 2.39 -1.11
N SER A 330 -27.47 2.65 -1.17
CA SER A 330 -26.42 1.65 -1.31
C SER A 330 -25.63 1.56 -0.01
N ASN A 331 -25.39 0.36 0.51
CA ASN A 331 -24.61 0.14 1.75
C ASN A 331 -23.37 -0.74 1.53
N GLY A 332 -22.85 -0.78 0.30
CA GLY A 332 -21.70 -1.62 -0.10
C GLY A 332 -22.00 -3.11 -0.29
N TYR A 333 -23.13 -3.62 0.20
CA TYR A 333 -23.54 -5.02 0.03
C TYR A 333 -24.84 -5.18 -0.76
N SER A 334 -25.68 -4.16 -0.75
CA SER A 334 -26.95 -4.14 -1.46
C SER A 334 -27.33 -2.75 -1.91
N TRP A 335 -28.24 -2.68 -2.87
CA TRP A 335 -29.00 -1.50 -3.23
C TRP A 335 -30.45 -1.71 -2.84
N THR A 336 -31.00 -0.75 -2.10
CA THR A 336 -32.43 -0.69 -1.78
C THR A 336 -33.05 0.40 -2.62
N ILE A 337 -33.88 0.01 -3.58
CA ILE A 337 -34.59 0.89 -4.50
C ILE A 337 -35.94 1.22 -3.88
N PHE A 338 -36.27 2.51 -3.82
CA PHE A 338 -37.54 3.02 -3.30
C PHE A 338 -38.39 3.54 -4.45
N PRO A 339 -39.40 2.79 -4.93
CA PRO A 339 -40.30 3.26 -5.96
C PRO A 339 -41.15 4.45 -5.49
N ASN A 340 -41.54 5.32 -6.41
CA ASN A 340 -42.52 6.37 -6.16
C ASN A 340 -43.88 5.73 -5.84
N ASN A 341 -44.60 6.33 -4.89
CA ASN A 341 -45.98 5.96 -4.55
C ASN A 341 -46.19 4.52 -4.03
N THR A 342 -45.14 3.86 -3.51
CA THR A 342 -45.29 2.57 -2.84
C THR A 342 -44.44 2.50 -1.56
N ALA A 343 -44.91 1.74 -0.56
CA ALA A 343 -44.12 1.44 0.64
C ALA A 343 -43.19 0.22 0.47
N LYS A 344 -43.33 -0.53 -0.64
CA LYS A 344 -42.53 -1.73 -0.91
C LYS A 344 -41.22 -1.33 -1.57
N THR A 345 -40.11 -1.83 -1.06
CA THR A 345 -38.77 -1.59 -1.61
C THR A 345 -38.29 -2.82 -2.38
N ILE A 346 -37.39 -2.60 -3.34
CA ILE A 346 -36.69 -3.67 -4.05
C ILE A 346 -35.27 -3.70 -3.51
N LYS A 347 -34.86 -4.83 -2.94
CA LYS A 347 -33.49 -5.04 -2.46
C LYS A 347 -32.73 -5.91 -3.45
N LEU A 348 -31.66 -5.36 -4.01
CA LEU A 348 -30.73 -6.03 -4.92
C LEU A 348 -29.39 -6.19 -4.23
N PHE A 349 -28.82 -7.39 -4.21
CA PHE A 349 -27.51 -7.62 -3.61
C PHE A 349 -26.38 -7.39 -4.63
N GLN A 350 -25.26 -6.83 -4.17
CA GLN A 350 -24.11 -6.44 -5.01
C GLN A 350 -23.23 -7.62 -5.41
N MET A 351 -23.19 -8.69 -4.62
CA MET A 351 -22.33 -9.85 -4.92
C MET A 351 -22.95 -10.69 -6.04
N ASN A 352 -22.19 -11.00 -7.09
CA ASN A 352 -22.66 -12.01 -8.05
C ASN A 352 -22.86 -13.35 -7.30
N PRO A 353 -23.99 -14.03 -7.47
CA PRO A 353 -24.15 -15.36 -6.91
C PRO A 353 -23.16 -16.29 -7.64
N PRO A 354 -22.50 -17.23 -6.96
CA PRO A 354 -21.66 -18.23 -7.57
C PRO A 354 -22.43 -18.91 -8.69
N THR A 355 -21.74 -19.24 -9.78
CA THR A 355 -22.31 -20.17 -10.75
C THR A 355 -22.60 -21.50 -10.04
N LYS A 356 -23.44 -22.37 -10.63
CA LYS A 356 -23.70 -23.69 -10.03
C LYS A 356 -22.42 -24.50 -9.74
N GLU A 357 -21.32 -24.20 -10.41
CA GLU A 357 -20.01 -24.85 -10.24
C GLU A 357 -19.21 -24.28 -9.05
N ASP A 358 -19.46 -23.04 -8.62
CA ASP A 358 -18.73 -22.34 -7.55
C ASP A 358 -19.32 -22.60 -6.13
N LEU A 359 -20.50 -23.26 -6.07
CA LEU A 359 -21.27 -23.50 -4.84
C LEU A 359 -20.55 -24.30 -3.76
N HIS A 360 -19.47 -25.01 -4.09
CA HIS A 360 -18.71 -25.81 -3.13
C HIS A 360 -17.77 -24.98 -2.23
N THR A 361 -17.63 -23.67 -2.44
CA THR A 361 -16.60 -22.86 -1.77
C THR A 361 -17.11 -21.71 -0.90
N ILE A 362 -18.40 -21.34 -0.94
CA ILE A 362 -18.90 -20.13 -0.27
C ILE A 362 -20.24 -20.38 0.45
N ASN A 363 -20.21 -20.46 1.79
CA ASN A 363 -21.37 -20.76 2.65
C ASN A 363 -22.25 -19.55 3.04
N ASN A 364 -22.11 -18.38 2.39
CA ASN A 364 -22.61 -17.09 2.94
C ASN A 364 -23.65 -16.33 2.10
N PHE A 365 -24.34 -16.97 1.13
CA PHE A 365 -25.38 -16.28 0.35
C PHE A 365 -26.72 -16.20 1.09
N GLN A 366 -27.38 -15.04 0.99
CA GLN A 366 -28.73 -14.83 1.52
C GLN A 366 -29.77 -15.11 0.44
N ASP A 367 -30.94 -15.64 0.82
CA ASP A 367 -32.10 -15.71 -0.06
C ASP A 367 -32.46 -14.29 -0.56
N GLY A 368 -32.51 -14.11 -1.88
CA GLY A 368 -32.57 -12.75 -2.42
C GLY A 368 -32.45 -12.65 -3.94
N ILE A 369 -32.39 -11.39 -4.39
CA ILE A 369 -32.26 -11.02 -5.81
C ILE A 369 -30.88 -10.41 -6.00
N TYR A 370 -30.16 -10.94 -6.99
CA TYR A 370 -28.81 -10.55 -7.32
C TYR A 370 -28.73 -10.09 -8.77
N ILE A 371 -27.70 -9.31 -9.11
CA ILE A 371 -27.41 -9.03 -10.51
C ILE A 371 -26.85 -10.31 -11.17
N SER A 372 -27.26 -10.60 -12.41
CA SER A 372 -27.02 -11.92 -13.01
C SER A 372 -25.57 -12.24 -13.31
N ASP A 373 -24.80 -11.25 -13.72
CA ASP A 373 -23.44 -11.40 -14.20
C ASP A 373 -22.69 -10.05 -14.16
N GLU A 374 -21.39 -10.11 -14.46
CA GLU A 374 -20.49 -8.93 -14.50
C GLU A 374 -20.92 -7.87 -15.51
N GLU A 375 -21.49 -8.27 -16.66
CA GLU A 375 -21.97 -7.34 -17.70
C GLU A 375 -23.19 -6.56 -17.21
N ASN A 376 -24.17 -7.25 -16.64
CA ASN A 376 -25.35 -6.65 -16.02
C ASN A 376 -24.99 -5.80 -14.81
N TYR A 377 -23.99 -6.22 -14.01
CA TYR A 377 -23.50 -5.45 -12.87
C TYR A 377 -22.89 -4.13 -13.33
N PHE A 378 -22.01 -4.18 -14.33
CA PHE A 378 -21.45 -2.98 -14.94
C PHE A 378 -22.54 -2.07 -15.50
N LYS A 379 -23.47 -2.63 -16.27
CA LYS A 379 -24.62 -1.88 -16.83
C LYS A 379 -25.42 -1.18 -15.74
N PHE A 380 -25.71 -1.87 -14.63
CA PHE A 380 -26.44 -1.31 -13.49
C PHE A 380 -25.66 -0.18 -12.80
N CYS A 381 -24.38 -0.37 -12.50
CA CYS A 381 -23.54 0.68 -11.94
C CYS A 381 -23.46 1.90 -12.88
N ARG A 382 -23.36 1.67 -14.20
CA ARG A 382 -23.37 2.76 -15.20
C ARG A 382 -24.70 3.51 -15.21
N PHE A 383 -25.83 2.80 -15.18
CA PHE A 383 -27.16 3.39 -15.08
C PHE A 383 -27.28 4.32 -13.86
N LEU A 384 -26.83 3.86 -12.70
CA LEU A 384 -26.81 4.68 -11.49
C LEU A 384 -25.94 5.93 -11.65
N ARG A 385 -24.70 5.77 -12.14
CA ARG A 385 -23.76 6.88 -12.32
C ARG A 385 -24.26 7.93 -13.33
N ASP A 386 -24.86 7.47 -14.42
CA ASP A 386 -25.29 8.33 -15.51
C ASP A 386 -26.56 9.10 -15.14
N LEU A 387 -27.50 8.46 -14.42
CA LEU A 387 -28.86 8.97 -14.23
C LEU A 387 -29.18 9.42 -12.80
N PHE A 388 -28.28 9.21 -11.83
CA PHE A 388 -28.50 9.61 -10.44
C PHE A 388 -27.34 10.48 -9.91
N GLU A 389 -27.67 11.45 -9.07
CA GLU A 389 -26.75 12.18 -8.21
C GLU A 389 -26.41 11.30 -7.02
N ILE A 390 -25.14 11.26 -6.64
CA ILE A 390 -24.62 10.39 -5.58
C ILE A 390 -24.17 11.28 -4.43
N GLU A 391 -24.83 11.15 -3.29
CA GLU A 391 -24.48 11.80 -2.03
C GLU A 391 -23.95 10.76 -1.04
N GLU A 392 -22.81 11.04 -0.44
CA GLU A 392 -22.17 10.16 0.55
C GLU A 392 -22.70 10.46 1.95
N PHE A 393 -23.18 9.41 2.63
CA PHE A 393 -23.69 9.46 4.00
C PHE A 393 -23.02 8.38 4.85
N GLY A 394 -21.79 8.66 5.31
CA GLY A 394 -21.01 7.71 6.10
C GLY A 394 -20.60 6.50 5.28
N TYR A 395 -21.07 5.30 5.65
CA TYR A 395 -20.80 4.06 4.90
C TYR A 395 -21.86 3.74 3.84
N GLU A 396 -22.84 4.61 3.66
CA GLU A 396 -23.93 4.46 2.70
C GLU A 396 -23.89 5.58 1.65
N TYR A 397 -24.37 5.27 0.44
CA TYR A 397 -24.56 6.23 -0.62
C TYR A 397 -26.06 6.40 -0.87
N LEU A 398 -26.51 7.65 -0.85
CA LEU A 398 -27.86 8.03 -1.28
C LEU A 398 -27.79 8.43 -2.76
N LEU A 399 -28.62 7.80 -3.58
CA LEU A 399 -28.72 8.10 -5.00
C LEU A 399 -30.10 8.69 -5.31
N ILE A 400 -30.12 9.87 -5.91
CA ILE A 400 -31.33 10.62 -6.27
C ILE A 400 -31.35 10.83 -7.78
N PRO A 401 -32.47 10.61 -8.48
CA PRO A 401 -32.55 10.85 -9.93
C PRO A 401 -32.06 12.25 -10.34
N LYS A 402 -31.16 12.32 -11.33
CA LYS A 402 -30.75 13.56 -11.99
C LYS A 402 -31.95 14.08 -12.79
N ASN A 403 -32.34 15.33 -12.55
CA ASN A 403 -33.50 16.02 -13.13
C ASN A 403 -34.88 15.57 -12.60
N LYS A 404 -35.33 16.20 -11.51
CA LYS A 404 -36.76 16.48 -11.33
C LYS A 404 -37.12 17.71 -12.16
N GLY A 405 -37.48 17.52 -13.43
CA GLY A 405 -38.39 18.47 -14.12
C GLY A 405 -39.73 18.50 -13.37
N PRO A 406 -40.48 19.62 -13.40
CA PRO A 406 -41.56 19.87 -12.44
C PRO A 406 -42.65 18.79 -12.48
N GLN A 407 -43.10 18.41 -11.28
CA GLN A 407 -44.11 17.38 -11.01
C GLN A 407 -45.38 17.55 -11.84
N GLN A 408 -45.94 16.43 -12.32
CA GLN A 408 -47.39 16.19 -12.33
C GLN A 408 -47.69 14.68 -12.11
N LEU A 409 -48.61 14.43 -11.18
CA LEU A 409 -49.28 13.17 -10.81
C LEU A 409 -50.59 13.00 -11.65
N PRO A 410 -51.27 11.83 -11.74
CA PRO A 410 -50.89 10.44 -11.38
C PRO A 410 -51.42 9.30 -12.33
N LEU A 411 -51.04 8.04 -11.98
CA LEU A 411 -51.77 6.74 -11.99
C LEU A 411 -51.46 5.57 -12.98
N TYR A 412 -51.09 4.43 -12.34
CA TYR A 412 -51.19 2.96 -12.62
C TYR A 412 -50.32 2.27 -13.73
N ASN A 413 -49.78 1.03 -13.58
CA ASN A 413 -49.89 -0.01 -12.54
C ASN A 413 -48.63 -0.93 -12.44
N ILE A 414 -48.30 -1.43 -11.23
CA ILE A 414 -47.18 -2.36 -10.88
C ILE A 414 -47.67 -3.81 -10.69
N GLU A 415 -48.95 -4.06 -10.95
CA GLU A 415 -49.65 -5.28 -10.55
C GLU A 415 -49.26 -6.54 -11.34
N ASP A 416 -48.45 -6.43 -12.40
CA ASP A 416 -48.03 -7.59 -13.20
C ASP A 416 -46.86 -8.39 -12.58
N LEU A 417 -46.41 -8.04 -11.37
CA LEU A 417 -45.28 -8.69 -10.68
C LEU A 417 -45.65 -9.39 -9.37
N PHE A 418 -46.94 -9.60 -9.10
CA PHE A 418 -47.42 -10.42 -7.98
C PHE A 418 -47.96 -11.77 -8.45
#